data_AF-A0A8H9K5H1-F1
#
_entry.id   AF-A0A8H9K5H1-F1
#
_cell.length_a   1.000
_cell.length_b   1.000
_cell.length_c   1.000
_cell.angle_alpha   90.00
_cell.angle_beta   90.00
_cell.angle_gamma   90.00
#
_symmetry.space_group_name_H-M   'P 1'
#
loop_
_entity.id
_entity.type
_entity.pdbx_description
1 polymer ?
#
loop_
_entity_poly.entity_id
_entity_poly.type
_entity_poly.pdbx_seq_one_letter_code
_entity_poly.pdbx_strand_id
1 'polypeptide(L)'
;MKKIIIGYDFVPDGSLSFIETHEAIEKCSDIIKTTCLSFASFVYLGKGYDVVVLMKNGKQIVLSELLENNRPYINKEIRVAHNIAKMLVARSISFLEPKSCAAQ
;
A
#
# COMPACT_ATOMS: atom_id res chain seq x y z
N MET A 1 11.68 -6.86 -6.03
CA MET A 1 10.83 -5.65 -6.10
C MET A 1 10.93 -4.93 -4.77
N LYS A 2 11.09 -3.61 -4.76
CA LYS A 2 11.24 -2.82 -3.52
C LYS A 2 9.90 -2.64 -2.84
N LYS A 3 9.86 -2.27 -1.56
CA LYS A 3 8.60 -2.14 -0.80
C LYS A 3 8.53 -0.87 0.03
N ILE A 4 7.40 -0.17 -0.08
CA ILE A 4 6.97 0.86 0.88
C ILE A 4 5.88 0.23 1.75
N ILE A 5 6.17 0.03 3.02
CA ILE A 5 5.29 -0.56 4.02
C ILE A 5 4.67 0.57 4.84
N ILE A 6 3.35 0.71 4.80
CA ILE A 6 2.61 1.76 5.49
C ILE A 6 1.77 1.14 6.61
N GLY A 7 2.07 1.47 7.87
CA GLY A 7 1.18 1.16 8.98
C GLY A 7 -0.03 2.08 8.97
N TYR A 8 -1.24 1.52 8.84
CA TYR A 8 -2.48 2.30 8.74
C TYR A 8 -3.03 2.73 10.10
N ASP A 9 -3.04 1.82 11.08
CA ASP A 9 -3.61 1.95 12.42
C ASP A 9 -2.62 1.53 13.54
N PHE A 10 -1.34 1.37 13.18
CA PHE A 10 -0.22 1.14 14.09
C PHE A 10 1.06 1.76 13.51
N VAL A 11 2.11 1.86 14.34
CA VAL A 11 3.43 2.31 13.93
C VAL A 11 4.34 1.09 13.78
N PRO A 12 4.76 0.70 12.56
CA PRO A 12 5.77 -0.34 12.35
C PRO A 12 7.10 0.05 13.00
N ASP A 13 7.82 -0.91 13.58
CA ASP A 13 9.16 -0.66 14.10
C ASP A 13 10.12 -0.21 12.98
N GLY A 14 10.93 0.82 13.24
CA GLY A 14 11.74 1.50 12.23
C GLY A 14 10.94 2.34 11.22
N SER A 15 9.77 2.87 11.60
CA SER A 15 9.00 3.79 10.75
C SER A 15 9.69 5.15 10.58
N LEU A 16 9.89 5.53 9.32
CA LEU A 16 10.45 6.80 8.91
C LEU A 16 9.37 7.90 8.85
N SER A 17 9.77 9.13 9.18
CA SER A 17 8.98 10.34 8.93
C SER A 17 8.79 10.59 7.42
N PHE A 18 7.97 11.58 7.06
CA PHE A 18 7.72 11.95 5.67
C PHE A 18 9.01 12.30 4.90
N ILE A 19 9.92 13.06 5.52
CA ILE A 19 11.17 13.52 4.89
C ILE A 19 12.12 12.32 4.70
N GLU A 20 12.34 11.55 5.77
CA GLU A 20 13.19 10.35 5.73
C GLU A 20 12.66 9.30 4.74
N THR A 21 11.33 9.16 4.60
CA THR A 21 10.70 8.28 3.61
C THR A 21 11.00 8.76 2.18
N HIS A 22 10.93 10.08 1.93
CA HIS A 22 11.33 10.66 0.64
C HIS A 22 12.80 10.41 0.33
N GLU A 23 13.71 10.71 1.28
CA GLU A 23 15.13 10.44 1.11
C GLU A 23 15.42 8.94 0.88
N ALA A 24 14.74 8.04 1.59
CA ALA A 24 14.91 6.61 1.43
C ALA A 24 14.47 6.12 0.04
N ILE A 25 13.43 6.74 -0.54
CA ILE A 25 12.98 6.48 -1.92
C ILE A 25 14.04 6.94 -2.93
N GLU A 26 14.60 8.13 -2.75
CA GLU A 26 15.67 8.70 -3.59
C GLU A 26 16.96 7.90 -3.51
N LYS A 27 17.38 7.53 -2.29
CA LYS A 27 18.48 6.60 -1.99
C LYS A 27 18.21 5.16 -2.44
N CYS A 28 17.07 4.91 -3.08
CA CYS A 28 16.72 3.63 -3.70
C CYS A 28 16.67 2.45 -2.71
N SER A 29 16.27 2.69 -1.46
CA SER A 29 16.24 1.69 -0.37
C SER A 29 15.25 0.55 -0.67
N ASP A 30 15.59 -0.70 -0.36
CA ASP A 30 14.75 -1.85 -0.74
C ASP A 30 13.47 -2.01 0.10
N ILE A 31 13.53 -1.66 1.39
CA ILE A 31 12.39 -1.72 2.31
C ILE A 31 12.31 -0.40 3.07
N ILE A 32 11.18 0.28 2.93
CA ILE A 32 10.90 1.56 3.55
C ILE A 32 9.65 1.38 4.40
N LYS A 33 9.68 1.76 5.68
CA LYS A 33 8.52 1.70 6.57
C LYS A 33 8.10 3.11 6.93
N THR A 34 6.79 3.38 6.99
CA THR A 34 6.24 4.66 7.43
C THR A 34 4.81 4.48 7.96
N THR A 35 4.25 5.53 8.52
CA THR A 35 2.81 5.66 8.82
C THR A 35 2.12 6.67 7.90
N CYS A 36 2.86 7.34 7.03
CA CYS A 36 2.32 8.40 6.20
C CYS A 36 1.56 7.84 4.99
N LEU A 37 0.23 7.98 5.02
CA LEU A 37 -0.65 7.54 3.94
C LEU A 37 -0.46 8.29 2.62
N SER A 38 0.26 9.42 2.59
CA SER A 38 0.60 10.13 1.35
C SER A 38 1.42 9.27 0.37
N PHE A 39 2.12 8.24 0.86
CA PHE A 39 2.83 7.27 0.03
C PHE A 39 1.95 6.14 -0.52
N ALA A 40 0.68 6.05 -0.11
CA ALA A 40 -0.30 5.12 -0.68
C ALA A 40 -0.77 5.59 -2.07
N SER A 41 0.07 5.41 -3.08
CA SER A 41 -0.15 5.84 -4.46
C SER A 41 0.48 4.91 -5.49
N PHE A 42 -0.23 4.68 -6.59
CA PHE A 42 0.25 3.86 -7.72
C PHE A 42 1.47 4.45 -8.44
N VAL A 43 1.78 5.74 -8.24
CA VAL A 43 2.99 6.39 -8.77
C VAL A 43 4.26 5.66 -8.34
N TYR A 44 4.28 5.03 -7.16
CA TYR A 44 5.44 4.31 -6.65
C TYR A 44 5.65 2.94 -7.33
N LEU A 45 4.59 2.31 -7.86
CA LEU A 45 4.73 1.11 -8.71
C LEU A 45 5.61 1.40 -9.93
N GLY A 46 5.39 2.54 -10.58
CA GLY A 46 6.21 3.02 -11.70
C GLY A 46 7.65 3.36 -11.33
N LYS A 47 7.97 3.50 -10.04
CA LYS A 47 9.32 3.67 -9.49
C LYS A 47 9.96 2.34 -9.03
N GLY A 48 9.31 1.20 -9.28
CA GLY A 48 9.81 -0.14 -8.89
C GLY A 48 9.54 -0.53 -7.42
N TYR A 49 8.71 0.25 -6.71
CA TYR A 49 8.27 -0.03 -5.35
C TYR A 49 6.85 -0.57 -5.35
N ASP A 50 6.62 -1.73 -4.75
CA ASP A 50 5.27 -2.11 -4.34
C ASP A 50 4.90 -1.37 -3.05
N VAL A 51 3.62 -1.02 -2.91
CA VAL A 51 3.12 -0.33 -1.71
C VAL A 51 2.21 -1.28 -0.95
N VAL A 52 2.59 -1.58 0.28
CA VAL A 52 1.90 -2.52 1.17
C VAL A 52 1.35 -1.74 2.36
N VAL A 53 0.03 -1.63 2.47
CA VAL A 53 -0.64 -1.02 3.61
C VAL A 53 -0.98 -2.13 4.61
N LEU A 54 -0.37 -2.10 5.78
CA LEU A 54 -0.59 -3.07 6.85
C LEU A 54 -1.59 -2.53 7.87
N MET A 55 -2.44 -3.42 8.37
CA MET A 55 -3.38 -3.16 9.47
C MET A 55 -3.00 -3.96 10.72
N LYS A 56 -3.35 -3.43 11.90
CA LYS A 56 -3.09 -4.03 13.22
C LYS A 56 -3.77 -5.39 13.42
N ASN A 57 -4.84 -5.66 12.66
CA ASN A 57 -5.53 -6.96 12.63
C ASN A 57 -4.86 -7.99 11.70
N GLY A 58 -3.67 -7.71 11.16
CA GLY A 58 -2.94 -8.60 10.25
C GLY A 58 -3.41 -8.57 8.80
N LYS A 59 -4.47 -7.80 8.47
CA LYS A 59 -4.87 -7.60 7.06
C LYS A 59 -3.87 -6.69 6.36
N GLN A 60 -3.67 -6.92 5.07
CA GLN A 60 -2.84 -6.09 4.22
C GLN A 60 -3.55 -5.76 2.90
N ILE A 61 -3.22 -4.59 2.34
CA ILE A 61 -3.50 -4.24 0.95
C ILE A 61 -2.16 -4.11 0.24
N VAL A 62 -1.99 -4.80 -0.88
CA VAL A 62 -0.86 -4.61 -1.80
C VAL A 62 -1.38 -3.86 -3.02
N LEU A 63 -0.77 -2.73 -3.39
CA LEU A 63 -1.29 -1.89 -4.48
C LEU A 63 -1.17 -2.57 -5.85
N SER A 64 -0.11 -3.34 -6.12
CA SER A 64 -0.01 -4.16 -7.34
C SER A 64 -1.23 -5.09 -7.52
N GLU A 65 -1.57 -5.87 -6.50
CA GLU A 65 -2.72 -6.80 -6.51
C GLU A 65 -4.07 -6.11 -6.81
N LEU A 66 -4.26 -4.86 -6.39
CA LEU A 66 -5.51 -4.11 -6.64
C LEU A 66 -5.75 -3.86 -8.12
N LEU A 67 -4.68 -3.61 -8.88
CA LEU A 67 -4.74 -3.39 -10.33
C LEU A 67 -4.85 -4.72 -11.09
N GLU A 68 -4.09 -5.74 -10.69
CA GLU A 68 -4.07 -7.03 -11.39
C GLU A 68 -5.38 -7.84 -11.22
N ASN A 69 -5.98 -7.82 -10.03
CA ASN A 69 -7.20 -8.58 -9.75
C ASN A 69 -8.49 -7.80 -10.08
N ASN A 70 -8.40 -6.58 -10.64
CA ASN A 70 -9.52 -5.65 -10.84
C ASN A 70 -10.44 -5.55 -9.60
N ARG A 71 -9.87 -5.58 -8.38
CA ARG A 71 -10.68 -5.75 -7.15
C ARG A 71 -11.70 -4.60 -7.03
N PRO A 72 -13.01 -4.86 -7.04
CA PRO A 72 -13.99 -3.81 -6.94
C PRO A 72 -14.01 -3.26 -5.51
N TYR A 73 -14.00 -1.93 -5.38
CA TYR A 73 -14.15 -1.25 -4.08
C TYR A 73 -15.59 -0.77 -3.88
N ILE A 74 -16.21 -0.26 -4.95
CA ILE A 74 -17.66 0.00 -5.10
C ILE A 74 -18.08 -0.30 -6.56
N ASN A 75 -17.56 -1.40 -7.12
CA ASN A 75 -18.07 -2.07 -8.32
C ASN A 75 -18.20 -1.26 -9.65
N LYS A 76 -17.34 -0.35 -10.13
CA LYS A 76 -16.10 0.33 -9.71
C LYS A 76 -14.93 -0.54 -9.27
N GLU A 77 -14.25 -1.04 -10.29
CA GLU A 77 -12.84 -1.45 -10.33
C GLU A 77 -11.92 -0.32 -9.86
N ILE A 78 -10.75 -0.68 -9.33
CA ILE A 78 -9.68 0.26 -9.00
C ILE A 78 -8.82 0.51 -10.26
N ARG A 79 -8.45 1.79 -10.46
CA ARG A 79 -7.61 2.27 -11.57
C ARG A 79 -6.50 3.17 -11.05
N VAL A 80 -5.39 3.27 -11.79
CA VAL A 80 -4.18 4.06 -11.45
C VAL A 80 -4.48 5.52 -11.06
N ALA A 81 -5.51 6.14 -11.62
CA ALA A 81 -5.90 7.52 -11.32
C ALA A 81 -6.58 7.72 -9.94
N HIS A 82 -6.91 6.65 -9.21
CA HIS A 82 -7.59 6.76 -7.92
C HIS A 82 -6.63 7.17 -6.79
N ASN A 83 -7.11 8.04 -5.91
CA ASN A 83 -6.37 8.45 -4.71
C ASN A 83 -6.58 7.41 -3.59
N ILE A 84 -5.70 6.42 -3.53
CA ILE A 84 -5.78 5.32 -2.55
C ILE A 84 -5.70 5.84 -1.11
N ALA A 85 -4.87 6.83 -0.80
CA ALA A 85 -4.81 7.46 0.52
C ALA A 85 -6.20 7.97 0.99
N LYS A 86 -6.93 8.69 0.14
CA LYS A 86 -8.31 9.15 0.45
C LYS A 86 -9.29 7.98 0.59
N MET A 87 -9.18 6.95 -0.25
CA MET A 87 -10.06 5.77 -0.19
C MET A 87 -9.84 4.94 1.08
N LEU A 88 -8.59 4.85 1.57
CA LEU A 88 -8.24 4.22 2.84
C LEU A 88 -8.82 5.01 4.03
N VAL A 89 -8.69 6.35 4.04
CA VAL A 89 -9.27 7.21 5.08
C VAL A 89 -10.80 7.13 5.10
N ALA A 90 -11.43 7.16 3.93
CA ALA A 90 -12.88 7.02 3.78
C ALA A 90 -13.41 5.58 3.97
N ARG A 91 -12.55 4.62 4.37
CA ARG A 91 -12.87 3.18 4.51
C ARG A 91 -13.59 2.59 3.29
N SER A 92 -13.35 3.17 2.11
CA SER A 92 -14.06 2.83 0.87
C SER A 92 -13.46 1.64 0.15
N ILE A 93 -12.30 1.14 0.59
CA ILE A 93 -11.74 -0.12 0.11
C ILE A 93 -12.27 -1.23 1.01
N SER A 94 -13.04 -2.15 0.43
CA SER A 94 -13.37 -3.40 1.11
C SER A 94 -12.09 -4.23 1.24
N PHE A 95 -11.66 -4.47 2.48
CA PHE A 95 -10.48 -5.29 2.82
C PHE A 95 -10.79 -6.78 2.59
N LEU A 96 -10.97 -7.14 1.32
CA LEU A 96 -10.99 -8.52 0.86
C LEU A 96 -9.65 -9.13 1.19
N GLU A 97 -9.69 -10.30 1.82
CA GLU A 97 -8.48 -11.03 2.21
C GLU A 97 -7.65 -11.33 0.95
N PRO A 98 -6.32 -11.44 1.06
CA PRO A 98 -5.55 -12.04 -0.03
C PRO A 98 -6.21 -13.37 -0.34
N LYS A 99 -6.48 -13.67 -1.62
CA LYS A 99 -6.89 -15.03 -1.98
C LYS A 99 -5.74 -15.91 -1.52
N SER A 100 -5.95 -16.66 -0.44
CA SER A 100 -5.01 -17.68 -0.03
C SER A 100 -4.76 -18.51 -1.26
N CYS A 101 -3.50 -18.57 -1.71
CA CYS A 101 -3.12 -19.53 -2.73
C CYS A 101 -3.40 -20.90 -2.09
N ALA A 102 -4.54 -21.48 -2.43
CA ALA A 102 -4.92 -22.79 -1.97
C ALA A 102 -3.94 -23.73 -2.65
N ALA A 103 -2.89 -24.10 -1.92
CA ALA A 103 -2.01 -25.18 -2.30
C ALA A 103 -2.90 -26.41 -2.43
N GLN A 104 -3.10 -26.85 -3.68
CA GLN A 104 -3.75 -28.10 -4.04
C GLN A 104 -2.78 -29.27 -3.77
#